data_AF-A0A6V7WJT2-F1
#
_entry.id   AF-A0A6V7WJT2-F1
#
_cell.length_a   1.000
_cell.length_b   1.000
_cell.length_c   1.000
_cell.angle_alpha   90.00
_cell.angle_beta   90.00
_cell.angle_gamma   90.00
#
_symmetry.space_group_name_H-M   'P 1'
#
loop_
_entity.id
_entity.type
_entity.pdbx_description
1 polymer ?
#
loop_
_entity_poly.entity_id
_entity_poly.type
_entity_poly.pdbx_seq_one_letter_code
_entity_poly.pdbx_strand_id
1 'polypeptide(L)' 'MKFRLNARKPIPQDVNCFICGATKTSRWRRHSINEHYLCNTCGLKQQRINKKADENQEKKESKNRI' A
#
# COMPACT_ATOMS: atom_id res chain seq x y z
N MET A 1 8.37 -28.89 -13.84
CA MET A 1 7.30 -28.22 -13.05
C MET A 1 7.94 -27.12 -12.20
N LYS A 2 7.58 -25.84 -12.38
CA LYS A 2 8.19 -24.72 -11.64
C LYS A 2 7.42 -24.51 -10.33
N PHE A 3 7.93 -25.03 -9.22
CA PHE A 3 7.42 -24.68 -7.89
C PHE A 3 7.84 -23.24 -7.58
N ARG A 4 6.95 -22.27 -7.80
CA ARG A 4 7.13 -20.91 -7.28
C ARG A 4 6.88 -20.94 -5.78
N LEU A 5 7.90 -21.31 -5.00
CA LEU A 5 7.90 -21.02 -3.56
C LEU A 5 8.09 -19.52 -3.40
N ASN A 6 6.99 -18.78 -3.42
CA ASN A 6 6.96 -17.41 -2.91
C ASN A 6 7.03 -17.49 -1.39
N ALA A 7 8.23 -17.76 -0.87
CA ALA A 7 8.53 -17.69 0.55
C ALA A 7 8.30 -16.25 1.00
N ARG A 8 7.10 -15.98 1.53
CA ARG A 8 6.81 -14.70 2.17
C ARG A 8 7.73 -14.61 3.37
N LYS A 9 8.61 -13.59 3.40
CA LYS A 9 9.41 -13.31 4.60
C LYS A 9 8.47 -13.27 5.82
N PRO A 10 8.83 -13.94 6.92
CA PRO A 10 8.01 -13.91 8.12
C PRO A 10 7.81 -12.46 8.56
N ILE A 11 6.56 -12.12 8.90
CA ILE A 11 6.24 -10.79 9.42
C ILE A 11 6.84 -10.71 10.83
N PRO A 12 7.55 -9.62 11.18
CA PRO A 12 8.05 -9.44 12.55
C PRO A 12 6.91 -9.52 13.57
N GLN A 13 7.19 -10.10 14.75
CA GLN A 13 6.19 -10.39 15.80
C GLN A 13 5.49 -9.12 16.31
N ASP A 14 6.16 -7.96 16.22
CA ASP A 14 5.68 -6.66 16.72
C ASP A 14 5.34 -5.66 15.62
N VAL A 15 4.84 -6.15 14.48
CA VAL A 15 4.37 -5.24 13.43
C VAL A 15 3.03 -4.63 13.81
N ASN A 16 2.98 -3.31 13.79
CA ASN A 16 1.78 -2.51 13.87
C ASN A 16 1.53 -1.79 12.54
N CYS A 17 0.26 -1.54 12.22
CA CYS A 17 -0.08 -0.70 11.09
C CYS A 17 0.36 0.74 11.37
N PHE A 18 1.20 1.30 10.51
CA PHE A 18 1.67 2.69 10.65
C PHE A 18 0.53 3.74 10.67
N ILE A 19 -0.61 3.44 10.03
CA ILE A 19 -1.74 4.38 9.92
C ILE A 19 -2.72 4.25 11.09
N CYS A 20 -3.07 3.03 11.52
CA CYS A 20 -4.13 2.82 12.52
C CYS A 20 -3.69 2.04 13.77
N GLY A 21 -2.41 1.66 13.88
CA GLY A 21 -1.87 0.91 15.00
C GLY A 21 -2.33 -0.54 15.10
N ALA A 22 -3.16 -1.04 14.17
CA ALA A 22 -3.65 -2.41 14.22
C ALA A 22 -2.49 -3.42 14.27
N THR A 23 -2.55 -4.33 15.25
CA THR A 23 -1.59 -5.43 15.46
C THR A 23 -2.08 -6.75 14.88
N LYS A 24 -3.37 -6.84 14.53
CA LYS A 24 -4.00 -8.01 13.90
C LYS A 24 -4.61 -7.60 12.55
N THR A 25 -4.30 -8.34 11.49
CA THR A 25 -4.84 -8.13 10.13
C THR A 25 -4.76 -9.43 9.35
N SER A 26 -5.69 -9.65 8.41
CA SER A 26 -5.70 -10.83 7.54
C SER A 26 -4.54 -10.86 6.55
N ARG A 27 -4.05 -9.68 6.16
CA ARG A 27 -2.89 -9.52 5.28
C ARG A 27 -2.15 -8.23 5.60
N TRP A 28 -0.84 -8.32 5.66
CA TRP A 28 0.05 -7.15 5.73
C TRP A 28 0.40 -6.67 4.31
N ARG A 29 0.41 -5.35 4.14
CA ARG A 29 0.82 -4.66 2.91
C ARG A 29 2.09 -3.89 3.21
N ARG A 30 3.01 -3.78 2.24
CA ARG A 30 4.22 -2.96 2.35
C ARG A 30 3.99 -1.60 1.69
N HIS A 31 4.42 -0.54 2.36
CA HIS A 31 4.50 0.79 1.76
C HIS A 31 5.65 0.81 0.76
N SER A 32 5.43 1.39 -0.43
CA SER A 32 6.38 1.42 -1.54
C SER A 32 7.56 2.38 -1.35
N ILE A 33 7.65 3.10 -0.23
CA ILE A 33 8.61 4.20 -0.04
C ILE A 33 9.50 3.93 1.18
N ASN A 34 8.92 3.64 2.34
CA ASN A 34 9.66 3.60 3.61
C ASN A 34 9.57 2.26 4.37
N GLU A 35 9.34 1.14 3.67
CA GLU A 35 9.20 -0.21 4.28
C GLU A 35 8.21 -0.35 5.45
N HIS A 36 7.33 0.64 5.67
CA HIS A 36 6.30 0.56 6.69
C HIS A 36 5.26 -0.50 6.36
N TYR A 37 4.78 -1.18 7.39
CA TYR A 37 3.72 -2.16 7.28
C TYR A 37 2.36 -1.49 7.48
N LEU A 38 1.44 -1.85 6.60
CA LEU A 38 0.05 -1.42 6.66
C LEU A 38 -0.85 -2.64 6.81
N CYS A 39 -1.93 -2.49 7.58
CA CYS A 39 -3.00 -3.48 7.56
C CYS A 39 -3.68 -3.51 6.19
N ASN A 40 -4.46 -4.55 5.91
CA ASN A 40 -5.07 -4.73 4.61
C ASN A 40 -5.99 -3.56 4.22
N THR A 41 -6.77 -3.07 5.18
CA THR A 41 -7.71 -1.96 5.00
C THR A 41 -6.98 -0.64 4.70
N CYS A 42 -5.97 -0.29 5.51
CA CYS A 42 -5.19 0.93 5.32
C CYS A 42 -4.40 0.92 4.01
N GLY A 43 -3.75 -0.20 3.68
CA GLY A 43 -3.01 -0.34 2.43
C GLY A 43 -3.92 -0.19 1.19
N LEU A 44 -5.12 -0.75 1.21
CA LEU A 44 -6.09 -0.59 0.12
C LEU A 44 -6.62 0.84 0.01
N LYS A 45 -6.90 1.50 1.14
CA LYS A 45 -7.35 2.89 1.15
C LYS A 45 -6.29 3.81 0.56
N GLN A 46 -5.03 3.63 0.96
CA GLN A 46 -3.91 4.42 0.46
C GLN A 46 -3.71 4.25 -1.05
N GLN A 47 -3.77 3.02 -1.57
CA GLN A 47 -3.69 2.78 -3.02
C GLN A 47 -4.76 3.54 -3.81
N ARG A 48 -5.99 3.57 -3.30
CA ARG A 48 -7.11 4.30 -3.92
C ARG A 48 -6.90 5.82 -3.87
N ILE A 49 -6.36 6.33 -2.77
CA ILE A 49 -6.06 7.77 -2.62
C ILE A 49 -4.97 8.18 -3.60
N ASN A 50 -3.87 7.42 -3.65
CA ASN A 50 -2.75 7.71 -4.54
C ASN A 50 -3.21 7.70 -6.01
N LYS A 51 -4.00 6.70 -6.43
CA LYS A 51 -4.56 6.66 -7.78
C LYS A 51 -5.41 7.89 -8.11
N LYS A 52 -6.22 8.38 -7.17
CA LYS A 52 -7.02 9.61 -7.35
C LYS A 52 -6.15 10.86 -7.43
N ALA A 53 -5.02 10.90 -6.74
CA ALA A 53 -4.08 12.01 -6.84
C ALA A 53 -3.47 12.07 -8.24
N ASP A 54 -3.03 10.92 -8.76
CA ASP A 54 -2.48 10.80 -10.12
C ASP A 54 -3.51 11.23 -11.19
N GLU A 55 -4.75 10.72 -11.09
CA GLU A 55 -5.86 11.09 -12.00
C GLU A 55 -6.21 12.59 -11.94
N ASN A 56 -6.13 13.20 -10.75
CA ASN A 56 -6.40 14.62 -10.58
C ASN A 56 -5.25 15.50 -11.10
N GLN A 57 -4.02 15.01 -11.08
CA GLN A 57 -2.86 15.72 -11.63
C GLN A 57 -2.94 15.78 -13.15
N GLU A 58 -3.23 14.67 -13.81
CA GLU A 58 -3.37 14.58 -15.28
C GLU A 58 -4.51 15.46 -15.80
N LYS A 59 -5.64 15.52 -15.07
CA LYS A 59 -6.75 16.44 -15.38
C LYS A 59 -6.39 17.92 -15.19
N LYS A 60 -5.50 18.26 -14.25
CA LYS A 60 -5.03 19.63 -14.07
C LYS A 60 -4.05 20.03 -15.16
N GLU A 61 -3.11 19.16 -15.52
CA GLU A 61 -2.16 19.40 -16.62
C GLU A 61 -2.86 19.54 -17.97
N SER A 62 -3.89 18.73 -18.23
CA SER A 62 -4.68 18.80 -19.47
C SER A 62 -5.50 20.10 -19.59
N LYS A 63 -5.93 20.68 -18.47
CA LYS A 63 -6.66 21.97 -18.43
C LYS A 63 -5.75 23.19 -18.51
N ASN A 64 -4.48 23.05 -18.12
CA ASN A 64 -3.49 24.13 -18.16
C ASN A 64 -2.78 24.24 -19.53
N ARG A 65 -3.19 23.41 -20.50
CA ARG A 65 -2.64 23.35 -21.87
C ARG A 65 -3.58 23.97 -22.92
N ILE A 66 -4.70 24.56 -22.49
CA ILE A 66 -5.68 25.31 -23.28
C ILE A 66 -5.59 26.77 -22.82
#